data_AF-A0A961LG99-F1
#
_entry.id   AF-A0A961LG99-F1
#
_cell.length_a   1.000
_cell.length_b   1.000
_cell.length_c   1.000
_cell.angle_alpha   90.00
_cell.angle_beta   90.00
_cell.angle_gamma   90.00
#
_symmetry.space_group_name_H-M   'P 1'
#
loop_
_entity.id
_entity.type
_entity.pdbx_description
1 polymer ?
#
loop_
_entity_poly.entity_id
_entity_poly.type
_entity_poly.pdbx_seq_one_letter_code
_entity_poly.pdbx_strand_id
1 'polypeptide(L)' 'MTRDHRPPLLKSPHLLAIDDISASEAEELLDLADSYVEVSRQIDKRHNVLQGRTQVNLFFEAS' A
#
# COMPACT_ATOMS: atom_id res chain seq x y z
N MET A 1 -8.86 -20.41 3.63
CA MET A 1 -8.43 -19.00 3.68
C MET A 1 -8.35 -18.50 2.23
N THR A 2 -9.42 -17.90 1.75
CA THR A 2 -9.51 -17.38 0.38
C THR A 2 -8.65 -16.12 0.28
N ARG A 3 -7.64 -16.12 -0.59
CA ARG A 3 -6.92 -14.89 -0.94
C ARG A 3 -7.93 -13.96 -1.59
N ASP A 4 -8.23 -12.84 -0.93
CA ASP A 4 -9.03 -11.79 -1.52
C ASP A 4 -8.23 -11.19 -2.69
N HIS A 5 -8.61 -11.53 -3.92
CA HIS A 5 -7.88 -11.13 -5.12
C HIS A 5 -8.41 -9.77 -5.57
N ARG A 6 -7.99 -8.71 -4.87
CA ARG A 6 -8.24 -7.35 -5.32
C ARG A 6 -7.43 -7.12 -6.62
N PRO A 7 -8.05 -6.57 -7.68
CA PRO A 7 -7.29 -6.17 -8.86
C PRO A 7 -6.17 -5.19 -8.45
N PRO A 8 -5.01 -5.24 -9.13
CA PRO A 8 -3.90 -4.35 -8.81
C PRO A 8 -4.30 -2.89 -9.09
N LEU A 9 -4.03 -2.01 -8.12
CA LEU A 9 -4.26 -0.56 -8.24
C LEU A 9 -3.30 0.09 -9.24
N LEU A 10 -2.06 -0.41 -9.30
CA LEU A 10 -1.04 0.07 -10.22
C LEU A 10 -0.87 -0.92 -11.37
N LYS A 11 -0.72 -0.41 -12.59
CA LYS A 11 -0.35 -1.23 -13.76
C LYS A 11 1.06 -1.81 -13.62
N SER A 12 1.98 -1.02 -13.05
CA SER A 12 3.35 -1.44 -12.75
C SER A 12 3.42 -2.24 -11.44
N PRO A 13 4.22 -3.32 -11.37
CA PRO A 13 4.43 -4.06 -10.12
C PRO A 13 5.27 -3.29 -9.09
N HIS A 14 5.94 -2.20 -9.50
CA HIS A 14 6.86 -1.43 -8.67
C HIS A 14 6.55 0.07 -8.74
N LEU A 15 6.61 0.73 -7.58
CA LEU A 15 6.53 2.18 -7.46
C LEU A 15 7.95 2.72 -7.25
N LEU A 16 8.59 3.18 -8.33
CA LEU A 16 9.98 3.66 -8.32
C LEU A 16 10.07 5.18 -8.43
N ALA A 17 9.27 5.77 -9.33
CA ALA A 17 9.10 7.22 -9.47
C ALA A 17 7.63 7.62 -9.56
N ILE A 18 7.32 8.88 -9.24
CA ILE A 18 5.98 9.44 -9.39
C ILE A 18 5.55 9.61 -10.86
N ASP A 19 6.53 9.77 -11.76
CA ASP A 19 6.26 9.88 -13.20
C ASP A 19 5.88 8.52 -13.81
N ASP A 20 6.10 7.41 -13.09
CA ASP A 20 5.72 6.06 -13.52
C ASP A 20 4.22 5.76 -13.33
N ILE A 21 3.49 6.63 -12.61
CA ILE A 21 2.06 6.45 -12.32
C ILE A 21 1.23 7.54 -13.01
N SER A 22 0.07 7.16 -13.53
CA SER A 22 -0.90 8.12 -14.08
C SER A 22 -1.62 8.89 -12.96
N ALA A 23 -2.20 10.05 -13.30
CA ALA A 23 -3.00 10.82 -12.35
C ALA A 23 -4.15 10.00 -11.72
N SER A 24 -4.83 9.17 -12.53
CA SER A 24 -5.90 8.28 -12.05
C SER A 24 -5.37 7.24 -11.04
N GLU A 25 -4.20 6.65 -11.29
CA GLU A 25 -3.58 5.70 -10.35
C GLU A 25 -3.15 6.39 -9.05
N ALA A 26 -2.69 7.65 -9.13
CA ALA A 26 -2.36 8.44 -7.96
C ALA A 26 -3.61 8.76 -7.12
N GLU A 27 -4.71 9.16 -7.75
CA GLU A 27 -6.00 9.39 -7.07
C GLU A 27 -6.49 8.12 -6.37
N GLU A 28 -6.47 6.96 -7.03
CA GLU A 28 -6.87 5.68 -6.43
C GLU A 28 -5.97 5.27 -5.23
N LEU A 29 -4.67 5.57 -5.29
CA LEU A 29 -3.75 5.35 -4.17
C LEU A 29 -4.08 6.27 -2.98
N LEU A 30 -4.41 7.54 -3.25
CA LEU A 30 -4.78 8.51 -2.20
C LEU A 30 -6.11 8.14 -1.55
N ASP A 31 -7.11 7.73 -2.33
CA ASP A 31 -8.39 7.23 -1.81
C ASP A 31 -8.19 5.99 -0.92
N LEU A 32 -7.29 5.07 -1.33
CA LEU A 32 -6.94 3.94 -0.50
C LEU A 32 -6.27 4.40 0.79
N ALA A 33 -5.32 5.34 0.73
CA ALA A 33 -4.63 5.86 1.90
C ALA A 33 -5.61 6.49 2.91
N ASP A 34 -6.57 7.28 2.42
CA ASP A 34 -7.62 7.89 3.24
C ASP A 34 -8.49 6.83 3.94
N SER A 35 -8.78 5.70 3.29
CA SER A 35 -9.50 4.59 3.93
C SER A 35 -8.74 3.99 5.13
N TYR A 36 -7.40 4.04 5.14
CA TYR A 36 -6.57 3.57 6.26
C TYR A 36 -6.49 4.58 7.41
N VAL A 37 -6.89 5.85 7.22
CA VAL A 37 -6.98 6.83 8.31
C VAL A 37 -7.94 6.36 9.39
N GLU A 38 -9.06 5.76 9.00
CA GLU A 38 -10.04 5.21 9.94
C GLU A 38 -9.46 4.02 10.73
N VAL A 39 -8.62 3.19 10.12
CA VAL A 39 -7.91 2.09 10.81
C VAL A 39 -6.93 2.63 11.86
N SER A 40 -6.23 3.72 11.55
CA SER A 40 -5.32 4.39 12.50
C SER A 40 -6.02 4.86 13.79
N ARG A 41 -7.32 5.19 13.69
CA ARG A 41 -8.15 5.67 14.81
C ARG A 41 -8.76 4.55 15.66
N GLN A 42 -8.74 3.30 15.19
CA GLN A 42 -9.27 2.16 15.92
C GLN A 42 -8.38 1.76 17.10
N ILE A 43 -8.98 1.13 18.12
CA ILE A 43 -8.26 0.57 19.28
C ILE A 43 -7.38 -0.60 18.84
N ASP A 44 -7.92 -1.48 18.00
CA ASP A 44 -7.14 -2.52 17.33
C ASP A 44 -6.76 -2.05 15.92
N LYS A 45 -5.46 -1.91 15.69
CA LYS A 45 -4.89 -1.42 14.42
C LYS A 45 -4.35 -2.57 13.56
N ARG A 46 -4.53 -3.83 13.98
CA ARG A 46 -3.94 -4.97 13.28
C ARG A 46 -4.70 -5.26 12.00
N HIS A 47 -3.96 -5.19 10.89
CA HIS A 47 -4.44 -5.62 9.58
C HIS A 47 -3.64 -6.82 9.09
N ASN A 48 -4.32 -7.88 8.67
CA ASN A 48 -3.68 -9.15 8.31
C ASN A 48 -3.20 -9.21 6.84
N VAL A 49 -3.26 -8.10 6.09
CA VAL A 49 -2.88 -8.07 4.67
C VAL A 49 -1.45 -8.53 4.40
N LEU A 50 -0.52 -8.24 5.32
CA LEU A 50 0.88 -8.67 5.21
C LEU A 50 1.19 -9.92 6.06
N GLN A 51 0.18 -10.63 6.58
CA GLN A 51 0.40 -11.80 7.41
C GLN A 51 1.21 -12.88 6.65
N GLY A 52 2.29 -13.34 7.28
CA GLY A 52 3.20 -14.33 6.68
C GLY A 52 4.13 -13.75 5.61
N ARG A 53 4.23 -12.43 5.49
CA ARG A 53 5.18 -11.74 4.60
C ARG A 53 6.24 -11.00 5.41
N THR A 54 7.41 -10.82 4.81
CA THR A 54 8.51 -10.02 5.35
C THR A 54 8.66 -8.75 4.52
N GLN A 55 8.66 -7.59 5.18
CA GLN A 55 9.04 -6.32 4.57
C GLN A 55 10.51 -6.03 4.89
N VAL A 56 11.31 -5.77 3.85
CA VAL A 56 12.73 -5.40 3.99
C VAL A 56 12.87 -3.93 3.66
N ASN A 57 13.29 -3.13 4.64
CA ASN A 57 13.65 -1.73 4.41
C ASN A 57 15.18 -1.66 4.25
N LEU A 58 15.64 -1.17 3.10
CA LEU A 58 17.06 -1.05 2.76
C LEU A 58 17.41 0.42 2.59
N PHE A 59 18.34 0.91 3.42
CA PHE A 59 18.82 2.28 3.39
C PHE A 59 20.34 2.27 3.23
N PHE A 60 20.84 3.05 2.26
CA PHE A 60 22.29 3.29 2.13
C PHE A 60 22.76 4.46 3.01
N GLU A 61 21.83 5.37 3.36
CA GLU A 61 22.05 6.55 4.18
C GLU A 61 20.89 6.69 5.19
N ALA A 62 21.10 7.38 6.32
CA ALA A 62 20.04 7.59 7.30
C ALA A 62 18.90 8.45 6.71
N SER A 63 17.67 7.96 6.83
CA SER A 63 16.43 8.64 6.42
C SER A 63 15.86 9.52 7.53
#